data_AF-A0A349UNU5-F1
#
_entry.id   AF-A0A349UNU5-F1
#
_cell.length_a   1.000
_cell.length_b   1.000
_cell.length_c   1.000
_cell.angle_alpha   90.00
_cell.angle_beta   90.00
_cell.angle_gamma   90.00
#
_symmetry.space_group_name_H-M   'P 1'
#
loop_
_entity.id
_entity.type
_entity.pdbx_description
1 polymer ?
#
loop_
_entity_poly.entity_id
_entity_poly.type
_entity_poly.pdbx_seq_one_letter_code
_entity_poly.pdbx_strand_id
1 'polypeptide(L)' 'GVNVPGWHLHFLSADHAAGGHLLRCRAEQADVHIMEIRRVELQLPDTPDFRAIQLTGPKHQELQKIEK' A
#
# COMPACT_ATOMS: atom_id res chain seq x y z
N GLY A 1 5.60 4.50 -6.55
CA GLY A 1 6.07 5.89 -6.67
C GLY A 1 5.07 6.79 -5.99
N VAL A 2 3.91 6.99 -6.63
CA VAL A 2 2.74 7.63 -5.99
C VAL A 2 2.01 6.67 -5.04
N ASN A 3 1.90 5.39 -5.42
CA ASN A 3 1.40 4.31 -4.56
C ASN A 3 2.20 3.01 -4.83
N VAL A 4 1.85 1.91 -4.15
CA VAL A 4 2.41 0.56 -4.31
C VAL A 4 1.75 -0.14 -5.51
N PRO A 5 2.51 -0.59 -6.51
CA PRO A 5 1.95 -1.26 -7.68
C PRO A 5 1.51 -2.70 -7.37
N GLY A 6 0.35 -3.10 -7.89
CA GLY A 6 -0.22 -4.43 -7.69
C GLY A 6 -1.13 -4.48 -6.46
N TRP A 7 -1.20 -5.65 -5.81
CA TRP A 7 -1.96 -5.84 -4.58
C TRP A 7 -1.21 -5.26 -3.38
N HIS A 8 -1.83 -4.34 -2.67
CA HIS A 8 -1.37 -3.82 -1.38
C HIS A 8 -2.50 -4.08 -0.38
N LEU A 9 -2.31 -5.07 0.48
CA LEU A 9 -3.34 -5.61 1.37
C LEU A 9 -2.86 -5.56 2.81
N HIS A 10 -3.74 -5.16 3.71
CA HIS A 10 -3.55 -5.28 5.15
C HIS A 10 -4.53 -6.32 5.70
N PHE A 11 -4.19 -6.87 6.86
CA PHE A 11 -5.00 -7.83 7.59
C PHE A 11 -5.43 -7.27 8.94
N LEU A 12 -6.65 -7.63 9.36
CA LEU A 12 -7.17 -7.39 10.70
C LEU A 12 -7.95 -8.64 11.14
N SER A 13 -7.59 -9.18 12.30
CA SER A 13 -8.31 -10.29 12.94
C SER A 13 -9.69 -9.86 13.44
N ALA A 14 -10.64 -10.78 13.51
CA ALA A 14 -12.03 -10.48 13.85
C ALA A 14 -12.22 -9.92 15.27
N ASP A 15 -11.34 -10.28 16.22
CA ASP A 15 -11.33 -9.75 17.58
C ASP A 15 -10.50 -8.46 17.72
N HIS A 16 -9.93 -7.98 16.61
CA HIS A 16 -9.03 -6.83 16.52
C HIS A 16 -7.75 -6.96 17.39
N ALA A 17 -7.40 -8.14 17.87
CA ALA A 17 -6.22 -8.34 18.71
C ALA A 17 -4.92 -8.36 17.88
N ALA A 18 -5.03 -8.67 16.59
CA ALA A 18 -3.91 -8.75 15.65
C ALA A 18 -4.24 -8.12 14.28
N GLY A 19 -3.21 -7.61 13.61
CA GLY A 19 -3.29 -7.07 12.26
C GLY A 19 -1.91 -6.72 11.71
N GLY A 20 -1.87 -6.20 10.48
CA GLY A 20 -0.63 -5.71 9.89
C GLY A 20 -0.58 -5.77 8.36
N HIS A 21 0.60 -5.49 7.82
CA HIS A 21 0.88 -5.58 6.38
C HIS A 21 0.93 -7.05 5.92
N LEU A 22 0.20 -7.37 4.85
CA LEU A 22 0.04 -8.74 4.41
C LEU A 22 1.09 -9.12 3.37
N LEU A 23 2.08 -9.92 3.77
CA LEU A 23 3.11 -10.45 2.87
C LEU A 23 2.62 -11.68 2.08
N ARG A 24 1.86 -12.55 2.75
CA ARG A 24 1.30 -13.77 2.16
C ARG A 24 0.08 -14.23 2.96
N CYS A 25 -0.94 -14.72 2.27
CA CYS A 25 -2.04 -15.46 2.86
C CYS A 25 -2.39 -16.69 2.04
N ARG A 26 -3.05 -17.64 2.70
CA ARG A 26 -3.80 -18.71 2.04
C ARG A 26 -5.16 -18.76 2.72
N ALA A 27 -6.22 -18.69 1.93
CA ALA A 27 -7.58 -18.87 2.41
C ALA A 27 -8.16 -20.14 1.77
N GLU A 28 -8.89 -20.93 2.56
CA GLU A 28 -9.64 -22.09 2.04
C GLU A 28 -10.97 -21.64 1.44
N GLN A 29 -11.64 -20.70 2.10
CA GLN A 29 -12.84 -20.02 1.63
C GLN A 29 -12.73 -18.52 1.99
N ALA A 30 -13.16 -17.65 1.07
CA ALA A 30 -13.17 -16.21 1.29
C ALA A 30 -14.28 -15.55 0.47
N ASP A 31 -15.00 -14.63 1.10
CA ASP A 31 -15.89 -13.70 0.40
C ASP A 31 -15.07 -12.51 -0.08
N VAL A 32 -15.19 -12.18 -1.37
CA VAL A 32 -14.37 -11.14 -2.02
C VAL A 32 -15.28 -10.07 -2.61
N HIS A 33 -15.02 -8.82 -2.23
CA HIS A 33 -15.68 -7.64 -2.78
C HIS A 33 -14.64 -6.76 -3.49
N ILE A 34 -14.93 -6.36 -4.73
CA ILE A 34 -14.02 -5.54 -5.56
C ILE A 34 -14.80 -4.33 -6.09
N MET A 35 -14.14 -3.17 -6.09
CA MET A 35 -14.65 -1.94 -6.69
C MET A 35 -13.61 -1.36 -7.65
N GLU A 36 -14.05 -0.98 -8.86
CA GLU A 36 -13.20 -0.26 -9.79
C GLU A 36 -13.16 1.24 -9.43
N ILE A 37 -11.96 1.79 -9.27
CA ILE A 37 -11.74 3.21 -8.99
C ILE A 37 -11.05 3.84 -10.20
N ARG A 38 -11.74 4.80 -10.85
CA ARG A 38 -11.24 5.48 -12.06
C ARG A 38 -10.70 6.89 -11.82
N ARG A 39 -10.73 7.37 -10.58
CA ARG A 39 -10.23 8.70 -10.18
C ARG A 39 -9.35 8.56 -8.94
N VAL A 40 -8.20 9.24 -8.97
CA VAL A 40 -7.31 9.37 -7.83
C VAL A 40 -7.12 10.85 -7.54
N GLU A 41 -7.27 11.23 -6.27
CA GLU A 41 -6.93 12.55 -5.76
C GLU A 41 -5.68 12.41 -4.89
N LEU A 42 -4.69 13.26 -5.13
CA LEU A 42 -3.41 13.22 -4.43
C LEU A 42 -3.20 14.55 -3.71
N GLN A 43 -3.14 14.50 -2.39
CA GLN A 43 -2.75 15.63 -1.56
C GLN A 43 -1.29 15.47 -1.15
N LEU A 44 -0.48 16.49 -1.47
CA LEU A 44 0.93 16.50 -1.07
C LEU A 44 1.08 17.15 0.31
N PRO A 45 1.94 16.63 1.19
CA PRO A 45 2.25 17.28 2.46
C PRO A 45 2.89 18.66 2.21
N ASP A 46 2.37 19.71 2.87
CA ASP A 46 2.94 21.05 2.80
C ASP A 46 4.01 21.26 3.89
N THR A 47 5.02 20.40 3.92
CA THR A 47 6.11 20.45 4.91
C THR A 47 7.45 20.77 4.26
N PRO A 48 8.37 21.45 4.98
CA PRO A 48 9.73 21.68 4.48
C PRO A 48 10.43 20.40 4.04
N ASP A 49 10.28 19.31 4.81
CA ASP A 49 10.88 18.01 4.52
C ASP A 49 10.40 17.42 3.20
N PHE A 50 9.09 17.49 2.93
CA PHE A 50 8.53 17.01 1.67
C PHE A 50 8.92 17.89 0.47
N ARG A 51 9.15 19.20 0.69
CA ARG A 51 9.66 20.09 -0.37
C ARG A 51 11.13 19.85 -0.70
N ALA A 52 11.92 19.39 0.27
CA ALA A 52 13.36 19.18 0.12
C ALA A 52 13.74 17.78 -0.40
N ILE A 53 12.82 16.81 -0.41
CA ILE A 53 13.13 15.42 -0.77
C ILE A 53 13.26 15.22 -2.28
N GLN A 54 14.29 14.48 -2.70
CA GLN A 54 14.45 14.06 -4.09
C GLN A 54 13.59 12.81 -4.37
N LEU A 55 12.53 12.99 -5.16
CA LEU A 55 11.59 11.91 -5.51
C LEU A 55 11.88 11.20 -6.83
N THR A 56 12.88 11.65 -7.59
CA THR A 56 13.27 11.06 -8.89
C THR A 56 14.21 9.86 -8.73
N GLY A 57 14.15 8.90 -9.66
CA GLY A 57 15.03 7.72 -9.70
C GLY A 57 14.26 6.39 -9.68
N PRO A 58 14.94 5.24 -9.85
CA PRO A 58 14.30 3.92 -9.95
C PRO A 58 13.85 3.39 -8.57
N LYS A 59 12.83 4.01 -7.97
CA LYS A 59 12.29 3.61 -6.66
C LYS A 59 11.45 2.32 -6.68
N HIS A 60 11.19 1.75 -7.86
CA HIS A 60 10.33 0.56 -7.99
C HIS A 60 10.93 -0.69 -7.30
N GLN A 61 12.25 -0.90 -7.45
CA GLN A 61 12.93 -2.04 -6.82
C GLN A 61 13.04 -1.91 -5.30
N GLU A 62 13.19 -0.69 -4.79
CA GLU A 62 13.18 -0.41 -3.35
C GLU A 62 11.80 -0.68 -2.75
N LEU A 63 10.73 -0.20 -3.41
CA LEU A 63 9.36 -0.45 -2.98
C LEU A 63 9.03 -1.93 -2.93
N GLN A 64 9.45 -2.73 -3.92
CA GLN A 64 9.22 -4.17 -3.90
C GLN A 64 9.87 -4.86 -2.68
N LYS A 65 11.04 -4.40 -2.21
CA LYS A 65 11.72 -4.98 -1.05
C LYS A 65 11.05 -4.66 0.29
N ILE A 66 10.35 -3.54 0.37
CA ILE A 66 9.69 -3.09 1.60
C ILE A 66 8.30 -3.71 1.71
N GLU A 67 7.60 -3.80 0.58
CA GLU A 67 6.19 -4.17 0.52
C GLU A 67 5.95 -5.69 0.33
N LYS A 68 6.99 -6.49 0.09
CA LYS A 68 6.89 -7.95 -0.17
C LYS A 68 8.00 -8.75 0.50
#